data_AF-A0A7Y4YXN5-F1
#
_entry.id   AF-A0A7Y4YXN5-F1
#
_cell.length_a   1.000
_cell.length_b   1.000
_cell.length_c   1.000
_cell.angle_alpha   90.00
_cell.angle_beta   90.00
_cell.angle_gamma   90.00
#
_symmetry.space_group_name_H-M   'P 1'
#
loop_
_entity.id
_entity.type
_entity.pdbx_description
1 polymer ?
#
loop_
_entity_poly.entity_id
_entity_poly.type
_entity_poly.pdbx_seq_one_letter_code
_entity_poly.pdbx_strand_id
1 'polypeptide(L)'
;MSLFYSSRFYDRDFERTSQSAAATVPVLLDCLTQAGAAAPASVIDIGCGRGVWLKAFGPITVKGRDGPWTKPERLLIDPAYFAATDLSRPFTEPAKFDLAMTLEVAEHIDAGQADQFVENLTGLSDTILFSAAIGGQGGQHHVNEQPLTYWTEKFAARGFAVFDVLRPRLWSNPDVCWWYRQNMVVLSSAQSRFRNGLEQAAAQNPPILDLAHPAGFTEKARLANLFSPEEYLGLWFARMGRKLRGSR
;
A
#
# COMPACT_ATOMS: atom_id res chain seq x y z
N MET A 1 19.07 -14.39 20.67
CA MET A 1 18.08 -13.58 21.43
C MET A 1 18.08 -12.18 20.87
N SER A 2 16.93 -11.75 20.35
CA SER A 2 16.73 -10.57 19.50
C SER A 2 16.78 -9.25 20.27
N LEU A 3 17.73 -8.38 19.96
CA LEU A 3 17.99 -7.12 20.65
C LEU A 3 17.29 -5.87 20.05
N PHE A 4 16.21 -6.02 19.27
CA PHE A 4 15.51 -4.88 18.66
C PHE A 4 13.98 -4.98 18.60
N TYR A 5 13.36 -5.70 19.53
CA TYR A 5 11.90 -5.71 19.66
C TYR A 5 11.49 -4.99 20.96
N SER A 6 11.18 -3.71 20.83
CA SER A 6 10.52 -2.93 21.89
C SER A 6 9.24 -2.31 21.32
N SER A 7 8.21 -2.15 22.15
CA SER A 7 6.95 -1.45 21.86
C SER A 7 7.15 -0.16 21.06
N ARG A 8 8.27 0.52 21.28
CA ARG A 8 8.71 1.77 20.64
C ARG A 8 8.87 1.70 19.11
N PHE A 9 9.08 0.53 18.51
CA PHE A 9 9.12 0.36 17.04
C PHE A 9 7.71 0.39 16.45
N TYR A 10 6.78 -0.41 17.01
CA TYR A 10 5.37 -0.40 16.62
C TYR A 10 4.71 0.97 16.84
N ASP A 11 5.07 1.68 17.91
CA ASP A 11 4.55 3.02 18.21
C ASP A 11 5.04 4.06 17.18
N ARG A 12 6.28 3.92 16.69
CA ARG A 12 6.86 4.84 15.70
C ARG A 12 6.30 4.62 14.30
N ASP A 13 6.13 3.37 13.90
CA ASP A 13 5.49 3.04 12.62
C ASP A 13 4.04 3.50 12.62
N PHE A 14 3.33 3.31 13.74
CA PHE A 14 1.98 3.81 13.92
C PHE A 14 1.88 5.34 13.78
N GLU A 15 2.77 6.11 14.40
CA GLU A 15 2.77 7.58 14.30
C GLU A 15 3.02 8.03 12.85
N ARG A 16 4.03 7.44 12.20
CA ARG A 16 4.38 7.71 10.80
C ARG A 16 3.25 7.39 9.83
N THR A 17 2.59 6.24 10.01
CA THR A 17 1.41 5.87 9.22
C THR A 17 0.25 6.81 9.50
N SER A 18 0.02 7.21 10.75
CA SER A 18 -1.06 8.14 11.12
C SER A 18 -0.86 9.52 10.50
N GLN A 19 0.36 10.06 10.57
CA GLN A 19 0.71 11.33 9.93
C GLN A 19 0.55 11.23 8.41
N SER A 20 1.04 10.15 7.79
CA SER A 20 0.92 9.93 6.34
C SER A 20 -0.54 9.84 5.91
N ALA A 21 -1.38 9.13 6.65
CA ALA A 21 -2.81 9.00 6.39
C ALA A 21 -3.53 10.35 6.50
N ALA A 22 -3.28 11.10 7.57
CA ALA A 22 -3.85 12.43 7.79
C ALA A 22 -3.46 13.43 6.67
N ALA A 23 -2.24 13.35 6.15
CA ALA A 23 -1.77 14.21 5.06
C ALA A 23 -2.25 13.75 3.67
N THR A 24 -2.40 12.44 3.46
CA THR A 24 -2.70 11.86 2.14
C THR A 24 -4.20 11.78 1.85
N VAL A 25 -5.02 11.40 2.83
CA VAL A 25 -6.47 11.20 2.61
C VAL A 25 -7.17 12.47 2.10
N PRO A 26 -6.91 13.70 2.61
CA PRO A 26 -7.49 14.90 2.05
C PRO A 26 -7.14 15.13 0.57
N VAL A 27 -5.89 14.84 0.18
CA VAL A 27 -5.43 14.96 -1.21
C VAL A 27 -6.14 13.95 -2.12
N LEU A 28 -6.28 12.70 -1.65
CA LEU A 28 -7.04 11.67 -2.34
C LEU A 28 -8.51 12.05 -2.53
N LEU A 29 -9.17 12.51 -1.46
CA LEU A 29 -10.57 12.90 -1.51
C LEU A 29 -10.80 14.08 -2.46
N ASP A 30 -9.92 15.07 -2.46
CA ASP A 30 -9.95 16.18 -3.42
C ASP A 30 -9.80 15.66 -4.87
N CYS A 31 -8.81 14.82 -5.15
CA CYS A 31 -8.63 14.20 -6.47
C CYS A 31 -9.87 13.43 -6.94
N LEU A 32 -10.44 12.55 -6.09
CA LEU A 32 -11.60 11.74 -6.46
C LEU A 32 -12.89 12.56 -6.57
N THR A 33 -13.06 13.58 -5.72
CA THR A 33 -14.21 14.49 -5.81
C THR A 33 -14.20 15.26 -7.13
N GLN A 34 -13.04 15.79 -7.52
CA GLN A 34 -12.87 16.45 -8.82
C GLN A 34 -13.11 15.48 -9.98
N ALA A 35 -12.71 14.22 -9.83
CA ALA A 35 -12.83 13.24 -10.90
C ALA A 35 -14.24 12.65 -11.11
N GLY A 36 -15.06 12.58 -10.05
CA GLY A 36 -16.37 11.90 -10.07
C GLY A 36 -17.51 12.69 -9.43
N ALA A 37 -17.39 14.01 -9.36
CA ALA A 37 -18.33 14.99 -8.79
C ALA A 37 -18.63 14.89 -7.28
N ALA A 38 -18.26 13.79 -6.62
CA ALA A 38 -18.40 13.62 -5.17
C ALA A 38 -17.37 12.61 -4.65
N ALA A 39 -16.92 12.80 -3.40
CA ALA A 39 -16.02 11.88 -2.69
C ALA A 39 -16.58 10.44 -2.61
N PRO A 40 -15.72 9.41 -2.41
CA PRO A 40 -16.18 8.06 -2.05
C PRO A 40 -16.94 8.09 -0.72
N ALA A 41 -18.10 7.42 -0.65
CA ALA A 41 -18.92 7.31 0.56
C ALA A 41 -18.67 5.98 1.31
N SER A 42 -17.97 5.04 0.67
CA SER A 42 -17.63 3.74 1.21
C SER A 42 -16.21 3.31 0.85
N VAL A 43 -15.45 2.84 1.83
CA VAL A 43 -14.06 2.43 1.65
C VAL A 43 -13.79 1.09 2.32
N ILE A 44 -13.14 0.17 1.60
CA ILE A 44 -12.58 -1.06 2.17
C ILE A 44 -11.05 -1.03 2.13
N ASP A 45 -10.40 -1.34 3.25
CA ASP A 45 -8.93 -1.39 3.39
C ASP A 45 -8.47 -2.83 3.60
N ILE A 46 -7.65 -3.31 2.67
CA ILE A 46 -7.09 -4.66 2.62
C ILE A 46 -5.66 -4.61 3.13
N GLY A 47 -5.42 -5.30 4.26
CA GLY A 47 -4.23 -5.16 5.08
C GLY A 47 -4.30 -3.93 5.98
N CYS A 48 -5.49 -3.66 6.55
CA CYS A 48 -5.76 -2.40 7.24
C CYS A 48 -5.00 -2.18 8.56
N GLY A 49 -4.33 -3.19 9.09
CA GLY A 49 -3.67 -3.13 10.39
C GLY A 49 -4.66 -2.72 11.46
N ARG A 50 -4.35 -1.63 12.14
CA ARG A 50 -5.21 -1.05 13.18
C ARG A 50 -6.34 -0.18 12.62
N GLY A 51 -6.50 -0.06 11.30
CA GLY A 51 -7.46 0.83 10.66
C GLY A 51 -7.05 2.31 10.68
N VAL A 52 -5.73 2.59 10.66
CA VAL A 52 -5.20 3.97 10.69
C VAL A 52 -5.67 4.77 9.48
N TRP A 53 -5.54 4.19 8.29
CA TRP A 53 -5.99 4.82 7.04
C TRP A 53 -7.50 5.02 7.03
N LEU A 54 -8.27 3.99 7.38
CA LEU A 54 -9.73 4.08 7.48
C LEU A 54 -10.20 5.20 8.43
N LYS A 55 -9.57 5.37 9.60
CA LYS A 55 -9.90 6.45 10.53
C LYS A 55 -9.72 7.84 9.91
N ALA A 56 -8.73 8.03 9.04
CA ALA A 56 -8.44 9.31 8.41
C ALA A 56 -9.52 9.74 7.39
N PHE A 57 -10.38 8.84 6.91
CA PHE A 57 -11.50 9.19 6.02
C PHE A 57 -12.67 9.87 6.75
N GLY A 58 -12.68 9.89 8.09
CA GLY A 58 -13.76 10.51 8.86
C GLY A 58 -15.07 9.71 8.80
N PRO A 59 -16.24 10.36 8.89
CA PRO A 59 -17.53 9.68 9.06
C PRO A 59 -18.10 9.18 7.72
N ILE A 60 -17.49 8.13 7.17
CA ILE A 60 -18.01 7.40 5.99
C ILE A 60 -18.15 5.91 6.30
N THR A 61 -18.76 5.15 5.39
CA THR A 61 -18.80 3.69 5.54
C THR A 61 -17.39 3.13 5.35
N VAL A 62 -16.88 2.43 6.36
CA VAL A 62 -15.54 1.84 6.32
C VAL A 62 -15.61 0.35 6.59
N LYS A 63 -14.71 -0.43 5.99
CA LYS A 63 -14.49 -1.84 6.32
C LYS A 63 -13.02 -2.19 6.27
N GLY A 64 -12.53 -2.93 7.25
CA GLY A 64 -11.15 -3.39 7.32
C GLY A 64 -11.04 -4.90 7.21
N ARG A 65 -10.11 -5.39 6.40
CA ARG A 65 -9.71 -6.80 6.34
C ARG A 65 -8.21 -6.90 6.59
N ASP A 66 -7.81 -7.75 7.52
CA ASP A 66 -6.41 -8.06 7.80
C ASP A 66 -6.31 -9.44 8.46
N GLY A 67 -5.11 -9.97 8.69
CA GLY A 67 -4.93 -11.29 9.29
C GLY A 67 -5.34 -11.38 10.77
N PRO A 68 -5.39 -12.62 11.31
CA PRO A 68 -5.83 -12.90 12.68
C PRO A 68 -4.91 -12.32 13.78
N TRP A 69 -3.75 -11.78 13.42
CA TRP A 69 -2.86 -11.07 14.35
C TRP A 69 -3.38 -9.69 14.76
N THR A 70 -4.29 -9.11 13.98
CA THR A 70 -4.90 -7.82 14.28
C THR A 70 -5.96 -7.99 15.37
N LYS A 71 -5.70 -7.38 16.52
CA LYS A 71 -6.53 -7.55 17.72
C LYS A 71 -7.65 -6.50 17.79
N PRO A 72 -8.93 -6.90 17.97
CA PRO A 72 -10.06 -5.98 18.02
C PRO A 72 -9.88 -4.79 18.97
N GLU A 73 -9.29 -5.01 20.15
CA GLU A 73 -9.08 -3.98 21.17
C GLU A 73 -8.05 -2.90 20.78
N ARG A 74 -7.32 -3.09 19.68
CA ARG A 74 -6.33 -2.13 19.16
C ARG A 74 -6.80 -1.38 17.92
N LEU A 75 -7.99 -1.72 17.41
CA LEU A 75 -8.58 -1.10 16.24
C LEU A 75 -8.94 0.37 16.53
N LEU A 76 -8.76 1.19 15.51
CA LEU A 76 -9.14 2.60 15.49
C LEU A 76 -10.50 2.85 14.83
N ILE A 77 -11.08 1.79 14.26
CA ILE A 77 -12.44 1.73 13.74
C ILE A 77 -13.28 0.86 14.67
N ASP A 78 -14.61 0.93 14.54
CA ASP A 78 -15.49 -0.01 15.25
C ASP A 78 -15.15 -1.46 14.85
N PRO A 79 -14.85 -2.36 15.81
CA PRO A 79 -14.57 -3.76 15.55
C PRO A 79 -15.65 -4.49 14.72
N ALA A 80 -16.91 -4.03 14.73
CA ALA A 80 -17.98 -4.58 13.90
C ALA A 80 -17.72 -4.41 12.39
N TYR A 81 -16.86 -3.46 12.00
CA TYR A 81 -16.45 -3.22 10.62
C TYR A 81 -15.09 -3.84 10.28
N PHE A 82 -14.53 -4.66 11.17
CA PHE A 82 -13.32 -5.42 10.92
C PHE A 82 -13.62 -6.92 10.82
N ALA A 83 -12.88 -7.61 9.96
CA ALA A 83 -12.89 -9.06 9.97
C ALA A 83 -11.52 -9.63 9.61
N ALA A 84 -11.07 -10.59 10.42
CA ALA A 84 -9.86 -11.35 10.15
C ALA A 84 -10.03 -12.13 8.83
N THR A 85 -9.07 -12.04 7.91
CA THR A 85 -9.16 -12.61 6.56
C THR A 85 -7.76 -12.99 6.08
N ASP A 86 -7.64 -14.19 5.53
CA ASP A 86 -6.44 -14.59 4.79
C ASP A 86 -6.47 -13.90 3.42
N LEU A 87 -5.69 -12.82 3.29
CA LEU A 87 -5.71 -11.97 2.11
C LEU A 87 -5.17 -12.67 0.85
N SER A 88 -4.43 -13.77 1.00
CA SER A 88 -3.89 -14.53 -0.13
C SER A 88 -4.90 -15.52 -0.73
N ARG A 89 -6.08 -15.66 -0.12
CA ARG A 89 -7.15 -16.56 -0.54
C ARG A 89 -8.32 -15.81 -1.16
N PRO A 90 -9.16 -16.46 -1.98
CA PRO A 90 -10.38 -15.85 -2.47
C PRO A 90 -11.28 -15.42 -1.31
N PHE A 91 -11.77 -14.19 -1.35
CA PHE A 91 -12.85 -13.72 -0.48
C PHE A 91 -13.70 -12.69 -1.21
N THR A 92 -14.94 -12.51 -0.75
CA THR A 92 -15.91 -11.62 -1.40
C THR A 92 -16.63 -10.75 -0.38
N GLU A 93 -17.17 -9.64 -0.87
CA GLU A 93 -18.09 -8.78 -0.15
C GLU A 93 -19.45 -8.78 -0.87
N PRO A 94 -20.56 -8.53 -0.16
CA PRO A 94 -21.89 -8.57 -0.76
C PRO A 94 -22.14 -7.44 -1.75
N ALA A 95 -21.34 -6.37 -1.69
CA ALA A 95 -21.39 -5.24 -2.60
C ALA A 95 -19.98 -4.65 -2.79
N LYS A 96 -19.78 -3.98 -3.93
CA LYS A 96 -18.60 -3.17 -4.16
C LYS A 96 -18.62 -1.89 -3.30
N PHE A 97 -17.44 -1.43 -2.92
CA PHE A 97 -17.20 -0.14 -2.28
C PHE A 97 -16.89 0.91 -3.34
N ASP A 98 -17.10 2.20 -3.03
CA ASP A 98 -16.67 3.29 -3.91
C ASP A 98 -15.15 3.29 -4.12
N LEU A 99 -14.40 2.84 -3.10
CA LEU A 99 -12.95 2.72 -3.13
C LEU A 99 -12.51 1.47 -2.35
N ALA A 100 -11.68 0.64 -2.97
CA ALA A 100 -10.84 -0.30 -2.25
C ALA A 100 -9.45 0.31 -2.05
N MET A 101 -8.77 0.00 -0.96
CA MET A 101 -7.37 0.38 -0.76
C MET A 101 -6.53 -0.79 -0.28
N THR A 102 -5.26 -0.78 -0.66
CA THR A 102 -4.23 -1.70 -0.16
C THR A 102 -2.89 -0.96 -0.22
N LEU A 103 -2.27 -0.73 0.93
CA LEU A 103 -1.10 0.13 1.02
C LEU A 103 0.04 -0.58 1.75
N GLU A 104 1.08 -0.96 1.01
CA GLU A 104 2.23 -1.73 1.52
C GLU A 104 1.82 -3.10 2.08
N VAL A 105 1.07 -3.84 1.26
CA VAL A 105 0.51 -5.15 1.62
C VAL A 105 0.86 -6.22 0.59
N ALA A 106 0.85 -5.88 -0.71
CA ALA A 106 1.02 -6.84 -1.78
C ALA A 106 2.40 -7.53 -1.77
N GLU A 107 3.42 -6.86 -1.23
CA GLU A 107 4.77 -7.40 -1.04
C GLU A 107 4.86 -8.55 -0.03
N HIS A 108 3.84 -8.72 0.81
CA HIS A 108 3.72 -9.84 1.74
C HIS A 108 2.96 -11.02 1.12
N ILE A 109 2.30 -10.82 -0.02
CA ILE A 109 1.58 -11.87 -0.75
C ILE A 109 2.57 -12.62 -1.64
N ASP A 110 2.65 -13.94 -1.48
CA ASP A 110 3.47 -14.79 -2.35
C ASP A 110 3.19 -14.54 -3.84
N ALA A 111 4.23 -14.53 -4.66
CA ALA A 111 4.11 -14.25 -6.10
C ALA A 111 3.14 -15.20 -6.83
N GLY A 112 3.02 -16.46 -6.38
CA GLY A 112 2.07 -17.43 -6.90
C GLY A 112 0.60 -17.14 -6.54
N GLN A 113 0.36 -16.25 -5.57
CA GLN A 113 -0.97 -15.80 -5.14
C GLN A 113 -1.28 -14.37 -5.61
N ALA A 114 -0.35 -13.70 -6.32
CA ALA A 114 -0.51 -12.32 -6.77
C ALA A 114 -1.75 -12.12 -7.64
N ASP A 115 -2.03 -13.04 -8.58
CA ASP A 115 -3.22 -12.93 -9.44
C ASP A 115 -4.52 -13.09 -8.65
N GLN A 116 -4.56 -14.00 -7.66
CA GLN A 116 -5.73 -14.13 -6.80
C GLN A 116 -5.94 -12.89 -5.91
N PHE A 117 -4.85 -12.30 -5.43
CA PHE A 117 -4.93 -11.07 -4.63
C PHE A 117 -5.47 -9.90 -5.45
N VAL A 118 -4.97 -9.72 -6.68
CA VAL A 118 -5.50 -8.72 -7.61
C VAL A 118 -6.97 -8.99 -7.93
N GLU A 119 -7.36 -10.25 -8.14
CA GLU A 119 -8.75 -10.65 -8.37
C GLU A 119 -9.66 -10.19 -7.23
N ASN A 120 -9.27 -10.47 -5.98
CA ASN A 120 -9.99 -10.02 -4.80
C ASN A 120 -10.19 -8.50 -4.84
N LEU A 121 -9.13 -7.73 -5.04
CA LEU A 121 -9.18 -6.26 -5.04
C LEU A 121 -10.12 -5.71 -6.13
N THR A 122 -10.06 -6.26 -7.35
CA THR A 122 -10.93 -5.83 -8.45
C THR A 122 -12.39 -6.23 -8.25
N GLY A 123 -12.66 -7.29 -7.48
CA GLY A 123 -14.01 -7.66 -7.05
C GLY A 123 -14.59 -6.73 -5.99
N LEU A 124 -13.75 -6.00 -5.24
CA LEU A 124 -14.17 -5.14 -4.14
C LEU A 124 -14.55 -3.71 -4.58
N SER A 125 -13.96 -3.20 -5.66
CA SER A 125 -14.27 -1.85 -6.15
C SER A 125 -13.82 -1.67 -7.60
N ASP A 126 -14.49 -0.75 -8.31
CA ASP A 126 -14.05 -0.25 -9.61
C ASP A 126 -12.98 0.83 -9.50
N THR A 127 -12.60 1.26 -8.30
CA THR A 127 -11.49 2.18 -8.05
C THR A 127 -10.68 1.71 -6.85
N ILE A 128 -9.37 1.63 -7.05
CA ILE A 128 -8.44 1.04 -6.08
C ILE A 128 -7.31 2.02 -5.83
N LEU A 129 -7.07 2.35 -4.57
CA LEU A 129 -5.82 2.98 -4.13
C LEU A 129 -4.80 1.88 -3.83
N PHE A 130 -3.71 1.85 -4.58
CA PHE A 130 -2.74 0.75 -4.51
C PHE A 130 -1.35 1.27 -4.19
N SER A 131 -0.64 0.59 -3.29
CA SER A 131 0.80 0.69 -3.14
C SER A 131 1.41 -0.67 -2.74
N ALA A 132 2.63 -0.92 -3.20
CA ALA A 132 3.38 -2.12 -2.86
C ALA A 132 4.89 -1.83 -2.91
N ALA A 133 5.65 -2.45 -2.02
CA ALA A 133 7.09 -2.28 -1.96
C ALA A 133 7.81 -2.75 -3.24
N ILE A 134 8.68 -1.89 -3.77
CA ILE A 134 9.54 -2.23 -4.92
C ILE A 134 10.77 -3.06 -4.51
N GLY A 135 11.42 -3.69 -5.49
CA GLY A 135 12.62 -4.50 -5.27
C GLY A 135 13.71 -3.76 -4.49
N GLY A 136 14.13 -4.35 -3.37
CA GLY A 136 15.16 -3.79 -2.51
C GLY A 136 14.64 -2.73 -1.54
N GLN A 137 13.34 -2.40 -1.54
CA GLN A 137 12.69 -1.52 -0.57
C GLN A 137 12.99 -1.97 0.86
N GLY A 138 12.92 -3.28 1.11
CA GLY A 138 13.07 -3.87 2.43
C GLY A 138 11.83 -3.64 3.30
N GLY A 139 11.82 -4.33 4.44
CA GLY A 139 10.71 -4.34 5.38
C GLY A 139 10.57 -5.73 5.99
N GLN A 140 9.62 -5.90 6.89
CA GLN A 140 9.47 -7.14 7.63
C GLN A 140 8.70 -8.17 6.79
N HIS A 141 9.26 -9.36 6.56
CA HIS A 141 8.57 -10.44 5.82
C HIS A 141 8.08 -10.05 4.41
N HIS A 142 8.84 -9.23 3.68
CA HIS A 142 8.57 -9.01 2.27
C HIS A 142 9.05 -10.21 1.46
N VAL A 143 8.12 -10.89 0.79
CA VAL A 143 8.39 -12.08 -0.03
C VAL A 143 8.21 -11.82 -1.52
N ASN A 144 7.56 -10.72 -1.90
CA ASN A 144 7.20 -10.38 -3.27
C ASN A 144 7.35 -8.87 -3.56
N GLU A 145 8.54 -8.33 -3.28
CA GLU A 145 8.89 -6.97 -3.71
C GLU A 145 9.00 -6.92 -5.24
N GLN A 146 8.13 -6.15 -5.90
CA GLN A 146 8.03 -6.10 -7.35
C GLN A 146 7.90 -4.65 -7.85
N PRO A 147 8.37 -4.33 -9.06
CA PRO A 147 8.13 -3.02 -9.66
C PRO A 147 6.62 -2.74 -9.79
N LEU A 148 6.23 -1.47 -9.87
CA LEU A 148 4.83 -1.10 -10.01
C LEU A 148 4.27 -1.63 -11.34
N THR A 149 5.09 -1.66 -12.39
CA THR A 149 4.73 -2.24 -13.70
C THR A 149 4.15 -3.66 -13.56
N TYR A 150 4.81 -4.54 -12.79
CA TYR A 150 4.35 -5.92 -12.54
C TYR A 150 2.92 -5.96 -11.99
N TRP A 151 2.60 -5.11 -11.03
CA TRP A 151 1.26 -5.05 -10.45
C TRP A 151 0.25 -4.45 -11.44
N THR A 152 0.60 -3.35 -12.10
CA THR A 152 -0.30 -2.68 -13.04
C THR A 152 -0.65 -3.54 -14.26
N GLU A 153 0.26 -4.41 -14.72
CA GLU A 153 -0.03 -5.38 -15.79
C GLU A 153 -1.12 -6.38 -15.36
N LYS A 154 -1.08 -6.85 -14.11
CA LYS A 154 -2.10 -7.76 -13.56
C LYS A 154 -3.47 -7.10 -13.40
N PHE A 155 -3.48 -5.82 -13.03
CA PHE A 155 -4.70 -5.01 -12.99
C PHE A 155 -5.22 -4.70 -14.41
N ALA A 156 -4.34 -4.41 -15.36
CA ALA A 156 -4.69 -4.18 -16.75
C ALA A 156 -5.34 -5.42 -17.40
N ALA A 157 -4.86 -6.62 -17.07
CA ALA A 157 -5.48 -7.88 -17.47
C ALA A 157 -6.94 -8.03 -16.96
N ARG A 158 -7.35 -7.26 -15.95
CA ARG A 158 -8.71 -7.18 -15.40
C ARG A 158 -9.46 -5.90 -15.78
N GLY A 159 -8.95 -5.14 -16.74
CA GLY A 159 -9.60 -3.95 -17.27
C GLY A 159 -9.44 -2.68 -16.43
N PHE A 160 -8.45 -2.63 -15.53
CA PHE A 160 -8.11 -1.43 -14.77
C PHE A 160 -6.95 -0.69 -15.44
N ALA A 161 -7.05 0.63 -15.55
CA ALA A 161 -5.88 1.45 -15.92
C ALA A 161 -5.33 2.19 -14.70
N VAL A 162 -4.05 2.53 -14.76
CA VAL A 162 -3.29 3.21 -13.72
C VAL A 162 -3.27 4.72 -13.94
N PHE A 163 -3.40 5.47 -12.85
CA PHE A 163 -3.45 6.92 -12.79
C PHE A 163 -2.52 7.41 -11.67
N ASP A 164 -1.47 8.12 -12.06
CA ASP A 164 -0.50 8.69 -11.13
C ASP A 164 -0.89 10.12 -10.71
N VAL A 165 -2.08 10.24 -10.12
CA VAL A 165 -2.65 11.55 -9.73
C VAL A 165 -2.24 11.99 -8.32
N LEU A 166 -1.63 11.10 -7.54
CA LEU A 166 -1.26 11.35 -6.15
C LEU A 166 0.21 11.66 -5.96
N ARG A 167 1.13 10.85 -6.53
CA ARG A 167 2.57 11.05 -6.30
C ARG A 167 3.03 12.45 -6.71
N PRO A 168 2.62 13.05 -7.84
CA PRO A 168 3.00 14.42 -8.16
C PRO A 168 2.60 15.45 -7.10
N ARG A 169 1.50 15.23 -6.37
CA ARG A 169 1.02 16.12 -5.30
C ARG A 169 1.67 15.84 -3.95
N LEU A 170 2.16 14.61 -3.74
CA LEU A 170 2.69 14.15 -2.44
C LEU A 170 4.21 14.04 -2.41
N TRP A 171 4.90 14.04 -3.56
CA TRP A 171 6.32 13.70 -3.69
C TRP A 171 7.23 14.46 -2.72
N SER A 172 7.03 15.77 -2.59
CA SER A 172 7.83 16.64 -1.74
C SER A 172 7.24 16.84 -0.34
N ASN A 173 6.09 16.22 -0.02
CA ASN A 173 5.44 16.40 1.27
C ASN A 173 6.19 15.59 2.37
N PRO A 174 6.83 16.25 3.34
CA PRO A 174 7.59 15.56 4.39
C PRO A 174 6.71 14.82 5.40
N ASP A 175 5.43 15.17 5.50
CA ASP A 175 4.47 14.53 6.42
C ASP A 175 4.01 13.15 5.91
N VAL A 176 4.32 12.82 4.66
CA VAL A 176 4.03 11.50 4.08
C VAL A 176 5.32 10.68 4.03
N CYS A 177 5.28 9.44 4.53
CA CYS A 177 6.43 8.56 4.45
C CYS A 177 6.84 8.31 3.00
N TRP A 178 8.15 8.19 2.75
CA TRP A 178 8.68 8.15 1.40
C TRP A 178 8.20 6.93 0.61
N TRP A 179 7.93 5.80 1.27
CA TRP A 179 7.42 4.59 0.62
C TRP A 179 6.02 4.81 0.04
N TYR A 180 5.12 5.50 0.76
CA TYR A 180 3.81 5.90 0.22
C TYR A 180 3.94 6.88 -0.96
N ARG A 181 4.82 7.89 -0.83
CA ARG A 181 5.07 8.85 -1.93
C ARG A 181 5.63 8.19 -3.19
N GLN A 182 6.35 7.08 -3.01
CA GLN A 182 6.98 6.32 -4.09
C GLN A 182 5.98 5.39 -4.79
N ASN A 183 5.19 4.66 -4.01
CA ASN A 183 4.49 3.46 -4.48
C ASN A 183 3.01 3.70 -4.81
N MET A 184 2.41 4.78 -4.30
CA MET A 184 0.96 4.95 -4.31
C MET A 184 0.42 5.43 -5.66
N VAL A 185 -0.53 4.70 -6.24
CA VAL A 185 -1.26 5.09 -7.47
C VAL A 185 -2.74 4.77 -7.35
N VAL A 186 -3.55 5.38 -8.21
CA VAL A 186 -4.98 5.05 -8.35
C VAL A 186 -5.15 4.13 -9.56
N LEU A 187 -5.87 3.04 -9.39
CA LEU A 187 -6.29 2.14 -10.46
C LEU A 187 -7.80 2.26 -10.62
N SER A 188 -8.29 2.32 -11.86
CA SER A 188 -9.73 2.50 -12.10
C SER A 188 -10.19 1.72 -13.32
N SER A 189 -11.30 1.00 -13.18
CA SER A 189 -11.95 0.28 -14.28
C SER A 189 -12.79 1.23 -15.13
N ALA A 190 -13.19 0.80 -16.32
CA ALA A 190 -14.09 1.56 -17.17
C ALA A 190 -15.50 1.78 -16.55
N GLN A 191 -15.87 0.99 -15.52
CA GLN A 191 -17.16 1.11 -14.83
C GLN A 191 -17.14 2.14 -13.70
N SER A 192 -15.95 2.60 -13.30
CA SER A 192 -15.83 3.58 -12.23
C SER A 192 -16.43 4.93 -12.61
N ARG A 193 -17.21 5.52 -11.69
CA ARG A 193 -17.69 6.91 -11.81
C ARG A 193 -16.56 7.95 -11.78
N PHE A 194 -15.36 7.59 -11.31
CA PHE A 194 -14.20 8.47 -11.28
C PHE A 194 -13.38 8.41 -12.59
N ARG A 195 -13.65 7.43 -13.47
CA ARG A 195 -12.80 7.09 -14.61
C ARG A 195 -12.51 8.28 -15.52
N ASN A 196 -13.55 8.96 -15.99
CA ASN A 196 -13.41 10.04 -16.97
C ASN A 196 -12.59 11.23 -16.43
N GLY A 197 -12.82 11.61 -15.16
CA GLY A 197 -12.07 12.69 -14.55
C GLY A 197 -10.61 12.32 -14.26
N LEU A 198 -10.34 11.06 -13.91
CA LEU A 198 -8.96 10.55 -13.78
C LEU A 198 -8.22 10.58 -15.12
N GLU A 199 -8.87 10.22 -16.23
CA GLU A 199 -8.29 10.33 -17.57
C GLU A 199 -7.98 11.78 -17.95
N GLN A 200 -8.89 12.71 -17.67
CA GLN A 200 -8.65 14.14 -17.91
C GLN A 200 -7.47 14.67 -17.08
N ALA A 201 -7.36 14.28 -15.81
CA ALA A 201 -6.26 14.68 -14.94
C ALA A 201 -4.92 14.08 -15.41
N ALA A 202 -4.91 12.84 -15.87
CA ALA A 202 -3.70 12.15 -16.33
C ALA A 202 -3.27 12.54 -17.76
N ALA A 203 -4.17 13.08 -18.59
CA ALA A 203 -3.86 13.47 -19.97
C ALA A 203 -2.69 14.46 -20.09
N GLN A 204 -2.44 15.26 -19.04
CA GLN A 204 -1.36 16.25 -19.01
C GLN A 204 -0.03 15.67 -18.52
N ASN A 205 -0.05 14.52 -17.83
CA ASN A 205 1.10 13.94 -17.17
C ASN A 205 1.05 12.41 -17.27
N PRO A 206 1.67 11.80 -18.30
CA PRO A 206 1.74 10.36 -18.39
C PRO A 206 2.47 9.78 -17.17
N PRO A 207 2.02 8.65 -16.62
CA PRO A 207 2.58 8.11 -15.39
C PRO A 207 3.98 7.52 -15.64
N ILE A 208 4.93 7.82 -14.75
CA ILE A 208 6.18 7.06 -14.67
C ILE A 208 5.98 5.98 -13.62
N LEU A 209 5.77 4.73 -14.03
CA LEU A 209 5.32 3.69 -13.10
C LEU A 209 6.40 3.34 -12.07
N ASP A 210 7.57 2.90 -12.58
CA ASP A 210 8.66 2.43 -11.74
C ASP A 210 9.54 3.61 -11.30
N LEU A 211 9.28 4.08 -10.08
CA LEU A 211 9.98 5.20 -9.46
C LEU A 211 10.58 4.81 -8.11
N ALA A 212 11.76 5.35 -7.82
CA ALA A 212 12.38 5.26 -6.50
C ALA A 212 12.51 6.67 -5.90
N HIS A 213 12.03 6.86 -4.68
CA HIS A 213 12.08 8.15 -4.02
C HIS A 213 13.48 8.40 -3.41
N PRO A 214 14.12 9.57 -3.64
CA PRO A 214 15.48 9.84 -3.16
C PRO A 214 15.67 9.65 -1.65
N ALA A 215 14.67 10.00 -0.84
CA ALA A 215 14.74 9.79 0.61
C ALA A 215 14.95 8.32 1.00
N GLY A 216 14.34 7.36 0.29
CA GLY A 216 14.54 5.93 0.55
C GLY A 216 15.95 5.47 0.18
N PHE A 217 16.51 6.00 -0.91
CA PHE A 217 17.92 5.77 -1.26
C PHE A 217 18.86 6.33 -0.20
N THR A 218 18.68 7.59 0.21
CA THR A 218 19.50 8.26 1.22
C THR A 218 19.42 7.56 2.58
N GLU A 219 18.23 7.13 3.00
CA GLU A 219 18.05 6.37 4.26
C GLU A 219 18.88 5.08 4.24
N LYS A 220 18.85 4.33 3.13
CA LYS A 220 19.63 3.10 2.98
C LYS A 220 21.12 3.34 2.86
N ALA A 221 21.54 4.35 2.10
CA ALA A 221 22.95 4.72 2.00
C ALA A 221 23.52 5.12 3.38
N ARG A 222 22.75 5.85 4.18
CA ARG A 222 23.12 6.20 5.56
C ARG A 222 23.27 4.95 6.43
N LEU A 223 22.34 4.00 6.34
CA LEU A 223 22.43 2.74 7.07
C LEU A 223 23.63 1.90 6.65
N ALA A 224 23.97 1.87 5.35
CA ALA A 224 25.16 1.17 4.86
C ALA A 224 26.45 1.78 5.40
N ASN A 225 26.52 3.11 5.53
CA ASN A 225 27.67 3.83 6.06
C ASN A 225 27.84 3.71 7.60
N LEU A 226 26.85 3.15 8.31
CA LEU A 226 26.98 2.85 9.75
C LEU A 226 27.75 1.56 10.04
N PHE A 227 28.05 0.78 9.01
CA PHE A 227 28.82 -0.46 9.10
C PHE A 227 30.15 -0.29 8.37
N SER A 228 31.22 -0.83 8.93
CA SER A 228 32.45 -1.03 8.17
C SER A 228 32.17 -1.92 6.94
N PRO A 229 32.97 -1.83 5.86
CA PRO A 229 32.82 -2.72 4.71
C PRO A 229 32.76 -4.21 5.07
N GLU A 230 33.51 -4.62 6.12
CA GLU A 230 33.56 -5.98 6.64
C GLU A 230 32.25 -6.39 7.35
N GLU A 231 31.68 -5.51 8.18
CA GLU A 231 30.39 -5.72 8.83
C GLU A 231 29.24 -5.74 7.82
N TYR A 232 29.29 -4.87 6.80
CA TYR A 232 28.30 -4.83 5.73
C TYR A 232 28.35 -6.11 4.88
N LEU A 233 29.55 -6.59 4.50
CA LEU A 233 29.73 -7.87 3.82
C LEU A 233 29.24 -9.04 4.66
N GLY A 234 29.53 -9.05 5.97
CA GLY A 234 29.04 -10.07 6.90
C GLY A 234 27.51 -10.13 6.96
N LEU A 235 26.84 -8.98 7.05
CA LEU A 235 25.38 -8.88 7.01
C LEU A 235 24.79 -9.28 5.66
N TRP A 236 25.46 -8.91 4.56
CA TRP A 236 25.04 -9.23 3.20
C TRP A 236 25.14 -10.74 2.91
N PHE A 237 26.25 -11.39 3.27
CA PHE A 237 26.39 -12.85 3.19
C PHE A 237 25.40 -13.59 4.10
N ALA A 238 25.13 -13.07 5.30
CA ALA A 238 24.11 -13.64 6.19
C ALA A 238 22.68 -13.51 5.64
N ARG A 239 22.40 -12.50 4.81
CA ARG A 239 21.12 -12.32 4.10
C ARG A 239 21.01 -13.24 2.88
N MET A 240 22.09 -13.38 2.09
CA MET A 240 22.13 -14.32 0.97
C MET A 240 22.08 -15.79 1.41
N GLY A 241 22.79 -16.15 2.47
CA GLY A 241 22.80 -17.50 3.04
C GLY A 241 21.44 -17.91 3.63
N ARG A 242 20.58 -16.95 4.00
CA ARG A 242 19.18 -17.22 4.39
C ARG A 242 18.26 -17.39 3.20
N LYS A 243 18.45 -16.65 2.10
CA LYS A 243 17.70 -16.87 0.84
C LYS A 243 17.96 -18.25 0.24
N LEU A 244 19.19 -18.77 0.32
CA LEU A 244 19.55 -20.10 -0.20
C LEU A 244 19.05 -21.29 0.67
N ARG A 245 18.66 -21.04 1.92
CA ARG A 245 18.14 -22.09 2.83
C ARG A 245 16.61 -22.12 2.92
N GLY A 246 15.92 -21.14 2.35
CA GLY A 246 14.46 -21.09 2.27
C GLY A 246 13.87 -21.70 0.98
N SER A 247 14.69 -22.30 0.12
CA SER A 247 14.28 -22.95 -1.13
C SER A 247 14.50 -24.47 -1.10
N ARG A 248 14.19 -25.13 0.03
CA ARG A 248 14.09 -26.58 0.13
C ARG A 248 12.78 -26.96 0.78
#